data_AF-A0A9X3NIT1-F1
#
_entry.id   AF-A0A9X3NIT1-F1
#
_cell.length_a   1.000
_cell.length_b   1.000
_cell.length_c   1.000
_cell.angle_alpha   90.00
_cell.angle_beta   90.00
_cell.angle_gamma   90.00
#
_symmetry.space_group_name_H-M   'P 1'
#
loop_
_entity.id
_entity.type
_entity.pdbx_description
1 polymer ?
#
loop_
_entity_poly.entity_id
_entity_poly.type
_entity_poly.pdbx_seq_one_letter_code
_entity_poly.pdbx_strand_id
1 'polypeptide(L)'
;MRRPIAAMMLLAAVLGVVLAIAGGWTFSASFAGTSSDDPEALTEEFGWREDLPPIQRWDPPALAGTGRRAALARWQDNAPVILFQADKGGGGMTYVSGWAVEAGTVDTDTGTVYFGVTIADAATVRFGKGRDALRVPTEPYPGDPSKRLFAVHVPVDGLSRVHPNDIVALDERGRLLGRQHYNDGKGGSGEYDGLYDRRFAKRR
;
A
#
# COMPACT_ATOMS: atom_id res chain seq x y z
N MET A 1 -44.07 -31.13 38.04
CA MET A 1 -42.66 -31.47 38.35
C MET A 1 -41.77 -30.79 37.32
N ARG A 2 -40.72 -30.09 37.81
CA ARG A 2 -39.45 -29.66 37.17
C ARG A 2 -39.50 -28.82 35.87
N ARG A 3 -38.89 -27.62 35.96
CA ARG A 3 -38.51 -26.66 34.89
C ARG A 3 -37.16 -27.08 34.22
N PRO A 4 -36.45 -26.23 33.42
CA PRO A 4 -36.57 -25.93 31.98
C PRO A 4 -35.19 -26.02 31.23
N ILE A 5 -35.03 -25.31 30.10
CA ILE A 5 -33.79 -24.77 29.43
C ILE A 5 -33.31 -25.48 28.15
N ALA A 6 -33.50 -24.78 27.02
CA ALA A 6 -32.47 -24.43 26.03
C ALA A 6 -33.06 -23.28 25.16
N ALA A 7 -32.91 -22.01 25.55
CA ALA A 7 -31.78 -21.11 25.20
C ALA A 7 -31.65 -20.92 23.67
N MET A 8 -32.34 -19.95 23.08
CA MET A 8 -31.79 -18.62 22.73
C MET A 8 -30.47 -18.68 21.94
N MET A 9 -30.53 -18.39 20.64
CA MET A 9 -29.73 -17.34 19.98
C MET A 9 -30.38 -16.97 18.64
N LEU A 10 -31.43 -16.15 18.72
CA LEU A 10 -31.84 -15.29 17.62
C LEU A 10 -31.06 -13.98 17.84
N LEU A 11 -29.84 -13.88 17.30
CA LEU A 11 -29.07 -12.65 17.42
C LEU A 11 -29.59 -11.66 16.38
N ALA A 12 -30.26 -10.64 16.89
CA ALA A 12 -30.84 -9.53 16.17
C ALA A 12 -29.84 -8.87 15.23
N ALA A 13 -30.15 -8.84 13.93
CA ALA A 13 -29.60 -7.84 13.02
C ALA A 13 -30.17 -6.48 13.47
N VAL A 14 -29.38 -5.73 14.23
CA VAL A 14 -29.77 -4.41 14.72
C VAL A 14 -29.84 -3.45 13.54
N LEU A 15 -31.06 -3.01 13.30
CA LEU A 15 -31.49 -1.90 12.46
C LEU A 15 -30.72 -0.62 12.84
N GLY A 16 -30.09 0.03 11.86
CA GLY A 16 -29.43 1.33 12.02
C GLY A 16 -29.88 2.31 10.95
N VAL A 17 -31.12 2.79 11.03
CA VAL A 17 -31.58 4.00 10.33
C VAL A 17 -31.69 5.11 11.37
N VAL A 18 -30.92 6.19 11.22
CA VAL A 18 -31.15 7.45 11.94
C VAL A 18 -31.27 8.58 10.92
N LEU A 19 -32.48 9.14 10.88
CA LEU A 19 -32.86 10.34 10.14
C LEU A 19 -32.32 11.60 10.83
N ALA A 20 -31.99 12.57 9.99
CA ALA A 20 -31.35 13.85 10.27
C ALA A 20 -32.05 14.72 11.33
N ILE A 21 -31.26 15.37 12.19
CA ILE A 21 -31.66 16.57 12.92
C ILE A 21 -30.54 17.62 12.80
N ALA A 22 -30.86 18.69 12.06
CA ALA A 22 -30.27 20.04 12.07
C ALA A 22 -28.76 20.16 12.33
N GLY A 23 -27.96 20.26 11.26
CA GLY A 23 -26.56 20.70 11.36
C GLY A 23 -25.53 19.84 10.62
N GLY A 24 -25.80 19.49 9.36
CA GLY A 24 -24.75 19.41 8.34
C GLY A 24 -23.60 18.42 8.49
N TRP A 25 -23.79 17.19 8.99
CA TRP A 25 -22.82 16.10 8.79
C TRP A 25 -23.59 14.78 8.62
N THR A 26 -23.73 14.28 7.39
CA THR A 26 -24.23 12.92 7.14
C THR A 26 -23.07 11.94 7.28
N PHE A 27 -23.07 11.15 8.36
CA PHE A 27 -22.22 9.96 8.47
C PHE A 27 -22.86 8.83 7.66
N SER A 28 -22.28 8.51 6.51
CA SER A 28 -22.54 7.24 5.83
C SER A 28 -21.77 6.15 6.58
N ALA A 29 -22.48 5.28 7.29
CA ALA A 29 -21.92 4.03 7.77
C ALA A 29 -21.71 3.11 6.56
N SER A 30 -20.49 3.05 6.05
CA SER A 30 -20.11 2.05 5.05
C SER A 30 -20.16 0.67 5.68
N PHE A 31 -20.75 -0.28 4.97
CA PHE A 31 -20.86 -1.68 5.35
C PHE A 31 -19.50 -2.23 5.81
N ALA A 32 -19.41 -2.65 7.06
CA ALA A 32 -18.34 -3.51 7.54
C ALA A 32 -18.52 -4.90 6.90
N GLY A 33 -18.00 -5.07 5.69
CA GLY A 33 -17.63 -6.41 5.23
C GLY A 33 -16.55 -6.91 6.18
N THR A 34 -16.81 -7.99 6.91
CA THR A 34 -15.81 -8.70 7.69
C THR A 34 -14.74 -9.19 6.73
N SER A 35 -13.71 -8.39 6.57
CA SER A 35 -12.57 -8.71 5.73
C SER A 35 -11.83 -9.84 6.46
N SER A 36 -11.75 -11.04 5.88
CA SER A 36 -11.09 -12.19 6.51
C SER A 36 -9.56 -12.07 6.42
N ASP A 37 -8.83 -12.30 7.51
CA ASP A 37 -7.36 -12.43 7.46
C ASP A 37 -6.91 -13.86 7.09
N ASP A 38 -7.87 -14.73 6.75
CA ASP A 38 -7.62 -16.07 6.24
C ASP A 38 -6.94 -16.03 4.86
N PRO A 39 -5.75 -16.64 4.68
CA PRO A 39 -5.02 -16.62 3.43
C PRO A 39 -5.80 -17.14 2.21
N GLU A 40 -6.69 -18.11 2.39
CA GLU A 40 -7.52 -18.66 1.29
C GLU A 40 -8.52 -17.61 0.80
N ALA A 41 -9.26 -16.99 1.73
CA ALA A 41 -10.20 -15.92 1.42
C ALA A 41 -9.52 -14.71 0.77
N LEU A 42 -8.32 -14.35 1.24
CA LEU A 42 -7.53 -13.29 0.62
C LEU A 42 -7.09 -13.69 -0.80
N THR A 43 -6.66 -14.94 -1.00
CA THR A 43 -6.22 -15.43 -2.31
C THR A 43 -7.34 -15.32 -3.34
N GLU A 44 -8.56 -15.69 -2.98
CA GLU A 44 -9.76 -15.48 -3.80
C GLU A 44 -10.03 -13.98 -4.03
N GLU A 45 -10.01 -13.17 -2.98
CA GLU A 45 -10.26 -11.72 -3.03
C GLU A 45 -9.34 -10.97 -4.00
N PHE A 46 -8.04 -11.31 -3.99
CA PHE A 46 -7.02 -10.66 -4.80
C PHE A 46 -6.66 -11.42 -6.09
N GLY A 47 -7.32 -12.54 -6.37
CA GLY A 47 -7.00 -13.39 -7.54
C GLY A 47 -5.56 -13.90 -7.54
N TRP A 48 -5.02 -14.17 -6.35
CA TRP A 48 -3.66 -14.69 -6.19
C TRP A 48 -3.60 -16.18 -6.50
N ARG A 49 -2.41 -16.69 -6.80
CA ARG A 49 -2.24 -18.11 -7.12
C ARG A 49 -1.96 -18.93 -5.85
N GLU A 50 -2.68 -20.03 -5.69
CA GLU A 50 -2.52 -20.93 -4.54
C GLU A 50 -1.15 -21.63 -4.49
N ASP A 51 -0.44 -21.74 -5.61
CA ASP A 51 0.90 -22.33 -5.68
C ASP A 51 2.04 -21.38 -5.28
N LEU A 52 1.70 -20.14 -4.91
CA LEU A 52 2.64 -19.13 -4.42
C LEU A 52 2.55 -18.96 -2.91
N PRO A 53 3.56 -18.34 -2.26
CA PRO A 53 3.53 -18.06 -0.84
C PRO A 53 2.21 -17.39 -0.39
N PRO A 54 1.74 -17.70 0.84
CA PRO A 54 0.53 -17.12 1.39
C PRO A 54 0.58 -15.59 1.40
N ILE A 55 -0.58 -14.97 1.18
CA ILE A 55 -0.72 -13.53 1.22
C ILE A 55 -1.19 -13.06 2.59
N GLN A 56 -0.88 -11.82 2.91
CA GLN A 56 -1.21 -11.18 4.17
C GLN A 56 -1.96 -9.88 3.89
N ARG A 57 -3.07 -9.62 4.58
CA ARG A 57 -3.74 -8.32 4.46
C ARG A 57 -2.82 -7.17 4.88
N TRP A 58 -2.93 -6.05 4.16
CA TRP A 58 -2.28 -4.80 4.52
C TRP A 58 -3.24 -3.63 4.38
N ASP A 59 -3.59 -3.02 5.51
CA ASP A 59 -4.54 -1.91 5.60
C ASP A 59 -3.82 -0.60 5.97
N PRO A 60 -3.01 -0.02 5.06
CA PRO A 60 -2.33 1.22 5.37
C PRO A 60 -3.36 2.35 5.55
N PRO A 61 -3.11 3.31 6.46
CA PRO A 61 -4.01 4.45 6.67
C PRO A 61 -4.36 5.23 5.40
N ALA A 62 -3.48 5.19 4.39
CA ALA A 62 -3.71 5.79 3.08
C ALA A 62 -4.92 5.21 2.33
N LEU A 63 -5.34 3.97 2.60
CA LEU A 63 -6.50 3.37 1.96
C LEU A 63 -7.82 3.61 2.72
N ALA A 64 -7.75 4.16 3.94
CA ALA A 64 -8.92 4.39 4.76
C ALA A 64 -9.95 5.29 4.03
N GLY A 65 -11.17 4.79 3.87
CA GLY A 65 -12.27 5.52 3.22
C GLY A 65 -12.19 5.61 1.69
N THR A 66 -11.18 5.00 1.05
CA THR A 66 -11.03 5.02 -0.42
C THR A 66 -11.83 3.93 -1.13
N GLY A 67 -12.40 2.98 -0.39
CA GLY A 67 -13.02 1.77 -0.95
C GLY A 67 -12.03 0.76 -1.52
N ARG A 68 -10.73 1.05 -1.49
CA ARG A 68 -9.65 0.16 -1.96
C ARG A 68 -9.13 -0.71 -0.83
N ARG A 69 -8.56 -1.86 -1.20
CA ARG A 69 -7.93 -2.81 -0.28
C ARG A 69 -6.57 -3.22 -0.81
N ALA A 70 -5.66 -3.59 0.08
CA ALA A 70 -4.35 -4.10 -0.29
C ALA A 70 -3.95 -5.35 0.49
N ALA A 71 -3.04 -6.11 -0.10
CA ALA A 71 -2.41 -7.25 0.51
C ALA A 71 -0.93 -7.30 0.13
N LEU A 72 -0.14 -7.94 0.97
CA LEU A 72 1.26 -8.25 0.74
C LEU A 72 1.38 -9.69 0.33
N ALA A 73 2.13 -9.93 -0.73
CA ALA A 73 2.40 -11.27 -1.23
C ALA A 73 3.89 -11.39 -1.57
N ARG A 74 4.32 -12.59 -1.94
CA ARG A 74 5.68 -12.83 -2.40
C ARG A 74 5.67 -13.60 -3.70
N TRP A 75 6.36 -13.08 -4.71
CA TRP A 75 6.55 -13.78 -5.98
C TRP A 75 7.77 -14.70 -5.90
N GLN A 76 8.11 -15.33 -7.03
CA GLN A 76 9.34 -16.11 -7.22
C GLN A 76 10.57 -15.39 -6.65
N ASP A 77 11.51 -16.17 -6.12
CA ASP A 77 12.71 -15.68 -5.42
C ASP A 77 12.43 -14.72 -4.26
N ASN A 78 11.25 -14.87 -3.62
CA ASN A 78 10.85 -14.13 -2.43
C ASN A 78 10.64 -12.61 -2.69
N ALA A 79 10.44 -12.21 -3.94
CA ALA A 79 10.27 -10.81 -4.33
C ALA A 79 8.99 -10.22 -3.71
N PRO A 80 9.07 -9.08 -2.99
CA PRO A 80 7.91 -8.42 -2.42
C PRO A 80 6.87 -8.04 -3.47
N VAL A 81 5.61 -8.34 -3.20
CA VAL A 81 4.47 -7.94 -4.03
C VAL A 81 3.47 -7.18 -3.18
N ILE A 82 2.94 -6.09 -3.73
CA ILE A 82 1.77 -5.39 -3.20
C ILE A 82 0.62 -5.66 -4.16
N LEU A 83 -0.42 -6.32 -3.67
CA LEU A 83 -1.69 -6.55 -4.37
C LEU A 83 -2.67 -5.46 -3.97
N PHE A 84 -3.51 -5.02 -4.90
CA PHE A 84 -4.54 -4.02 -4.65
C PHE A 84 -5.83 -4.36 -5.37
N GLN A 85 -6.96 -4.01 -4.76
CA GLN A 85 -8.29 -4.20 -5.32
C GLN A 85 -9.00 -2.86 -5.47
N ALA A 86 -9.64 -2.65 -6.63
CA ALA A 86 -10.47 -1.52 -6.96
C ALA A 86 -11.83 -1.97 -7.54
N ASP A 87 -12.82 -1.08 -7.53
CA ASP A 87 -14.21 -1.37 -7.93
C ASP A 87 -14.35 -1.89 -9.37
N LYS A 88 -13.33 -1.66 -10.22
CA LYS A 88 -13.30 -2.06 -11.63
C LYS A 88 -12.15 -3.02 -11.97
N GLY A 89 -11.49 -3.61 -10.97
CA GLY A 89 -10.41 -4.58 -11.19
C GLY A 89 -9.37 -4.56 -10.07
N GLY A 90 -8.60 -5.65 -9.97
CA GLY A 90 -7.43 -5.75 -9.10
C GLY A 90 -6.13 -5.70 -9.89
N GLY A 91 -5.02 -5.46 -9.20
CA GLY A 91 -3.69 -5.49 -9.77
C GLY A 91 -2.64 -5.84 -8.73
N GLY A 92 -1.40 -5.95 -9.19
CA GLY A 92 -0.25 -6.19 -8.33
C GLY A 92 0.99 -5.49 -8.84
N MET A 93 1.83 -5.05 -7.93
CA MET A 93 3.16 -4.52 -8.21
C MET A 93 4.19 -5.39 -7.52
N THR A 94 5.08 -6.00 -8.30
CA THR A 94 6.22 -6.76 -7.78
C THR A 94 7.42 -5.85 -7.71
N TYR A 95 8.06 -5.77 -6.55
CA TYR A 95 9.33 -5.07 -6.38
C TYR A 95 10.43 -5.87 -7.08
N VAL A 96 10.99 -5.31 -8.16
CA VAL A 96 12.07 -5.95 -8.92
C VAL A 96 13.39 -5.23 -8.59
N SER A 97 14.33 -5.99 -8.03
CA SER A 97 15.48 -5.46 -7.29
C SER A 97 16.36 -4.47 -8.08
N GLY A 98 17.01 -3.55 -7.34
CA GLY A 98 18.10 -2.71 -7.83
C GLY A 98 17.94 -1.23 -7.49
N TRP A 99 16.74 -0.79 -7.11
CA TRP A 99 16.43 0.60 -6.79
C TRP A 99 16.29 0.83 -5.29
N ALA A 100 16.53 2.06 -4.84
CA ALA A 100 16.33 2.43 -3.44
C ALA A 100 14.83 2.48 -3.08
N VAL A 101 13.96 2.80 -4.02
CA VAL A 101 12.51 2.82 -3.86
C VAL A 101 11.83 2.44 -5.17
N GLU A 102 10.72 1.71 -5.07
CA GLU A 102 9.82 1.43 -6.18
C GLU A 102 8.41 1.79 -5.72
N ALA A 103 7.78 2.74 -6.40
CA ALA A 103 6.42 3.17 -6.14
C ALA A 103 5.53 2.90 -7.36
N GLY A 104 4.33 2.42 -7.07
CA GLY A 104 3.22 2.33 -7.98
C GLY A 104 2.07 3.22 -7.52
N THR A 105 1.07 3.34 -8.37
CA THR A 105 -0.13 4.14 -8.09
C THR A 105 -1.39 3.40 -8.46
N VAL A 106 -2.46 3.66 -7.71
CA VAL A 106 -3.83 3.29 -8.10
C VAL A 106 -4.73 4.51 -7.96
N ASP A 107 -5.56 4.73 -8.97
CA ASP A 107 -6.56 5.80 -8.93
C ASP A 107 -7.78 5.38 -8.10
N THR A 108 -8.32 6.35 -7.39
CA THR A 108 -9.49 6.25 -6.51
C THR A 108 -10.46 7.36 -6.86
N ASP A 109 -11.70 7.25 -6.40
CA ASP A 109 -12.71 8.29 -6.64
C ASP A 109 -12.35 9.63 -5.96
N THR A 110 -11.44 9.61 -4.97
CA THR A 110 -11.04 10.77 -4.17
C THR A 110 -9.64 11.29 -4.47
N GLY A 111 -8.91 10.66 -5.39
CA GLY A 111 -7.50 10.95 -5.64
C GLY A 111 -6.70 9.75 -6.11
N THR A 112 -5.38 9.79 -5.92
CA THR A 112 -4.46 8.71 -6.29
C THR A 112 -3.76 8.21 -5.03
N VAL A 113 -3.72 6.89 -4.83
CA VAL A 113 -2.91 6.29 -3.78
C VAL A 113 -1.58 5.85 -4.38
N TYR A 114 -0.49 6.33 -3.80
CA TYR A 114 0.85 5.82 -4.04
C TYR A 114 1.17 4.78 -2.99
N PHE A 115 1.78 3.68 -3.40
CA PHE A 115 2.29 2.65 -2.49
C PHE A 115 3.59 2.09 -3.05
N GLY A 116 4.40 1.50 -2.19
CA GLY A 116 5.64 0.93 -2.68
C GLY A 116 6.50 0.29 -1.63
N VAL A 117 7.65 -0.19 -2.11
CA VAL A 117 8.67 -0.87 -1.33
C VAL A 117 9.95 -0.07 -1.43
N THR A 118 10.68 0.03 -0.32
CA THR A 118 11.99 0.69 -0.24
C THR A 118 12.97 -0.14 0.58
N ILE A 119 14.23 0.27 0.59
CA ILE A 119 15.31 -0.36 1.35
C ILE A 119 15.14 -0.17 2.86
N ALA A 120 15.71 -1.07 3.65
CA ALA A 120 15.68 -1.03 5.12
C ALA A 120 16.17 0.30 5.74
N ASP A 121 17.16 0.94 5.13
CA ASP A 121 17.76 2.18 5.65
C ASP A 121 16.85 3.42 5.47
N ALA A 122 15.79 3.33 4.67
CA ALA A 122 14.93 4.46 4.35
C ALA A 122 13.88 4.70 5.46
N ALA A 123 13.97 5.82 6.17
CA ALA A 123 12.98 6.22 7.17
C ALA A 123 11.76 6.91 6.56
N THR A 124 11.95 7.61 5.44
CA THR A 124 10.86 8.28 4.71
C THR A 124 11.04 8.16 3.20
N VAL A 125 9.93 8.21 2.48
CA VAL A 125 9.90 8.43 1.03
C VAL A 125 9.37 9.82 0.76
N ARG A 126 10.04 10.55 -0.13
CA ARG A 126 9.64 11.89 -0.55
C ARG A 126 9.13 11.88 -1.98
N PHE A 127 8.02 12.56 -2.21
CA PHE A 127 7.42 12.77 -3.53
C PHE A 127 7.62 14.22 -3.98
N GLY A 128 8.28 14.41 -5.12
CA GLY A 128 8.51 15.73 -5.70
C GLY A 128 9.80 16.42 -5.22
N LYS A 129 10.01 17.65 -5.72
CA LYS A 129 11.15 18.52 -5.37
C LYS A 129 10.68 19.76 -4.61
N GLY A 130 11.58 20.33 -3.81
CA GLY A 130 11.38 21.63 -3.18
C GLY A 130 10.74 21.58 -1.78
N ARG A 131 10.18 22.72 -1.37
CA ARG A 131 9.64 22.93 -0.03
C ARG A 131 8.35 22.16 0.23
N ASP A 132 7.53 22.01 -0.81
CA ASP A 132 6.19 21.43 -0.71
C ASP A 132 6.18 19.92 -1.01
N ALA A 133 7.37 19.31 -1.07
CA ALA A 133 7.51 17.88 -1.32
C ALA A 133 6.93 17.07 -0.15
N LEU A 134 6.01 16.17 -0.47
CA LEU A 134 5.35 15.32 0.50
C LEU A 134 6.32 14.26 1.03
N ARG A 135 6.38 14.09 2.35
CA ARG A 135 7.19 13.05 3.00
C ARG A 135 6.28 12.05 3.68
N VAL A 136 6.53 10.78 3.40
CA VAL A 136 5.73 9.66 3.87
C VAL A 136 6.63 8.77 4.74
N PRO A 137 6.24 8.47 5.98
CA PRO A 137 6.99 7.52 6.79
C PRO A 137 6.93 6.13 6.17
N THR A 138 8.00 5.35 6.36
CA THR A 138 8.04 3.96 5.93
C THR A 138 7.85 3.04 7.13
N GLU A 139 7.34 1.84 6.90
CA GLU A 139 7.16 0.81 7.92
C GLU A 139 7.87 -0.50 7.53
N PRO A 140 8.25 -1.36 8.49
CA PRO A 140 8.91 -2.63 8.17
C PRO A 140 8.06 -3.50 7.23
N TYR A 141 8.69 -4.17 6.26
CA TYR A 141 8.03 -5.18 5.45
C TYR A 141 7.93 -6.51 6.24
N PRO A 142 6.73 -7.08 6.45
CA PRO A 142 6.56 -8.36 7.14
C PRO A 142 7.37 -9.51 6.50
N GLY A 143 8.27 -10.11 7.28
CA GLY A 143 9.09 -11.24 6.84
C GLY A 143 10.28 -10.88 5.93
N ASP A 144 10.53 -9.59 5.65
CA ASP A 144 11.75 -9.16 4.95
C ASP A 144 12.38 -7.95 5.67
N PRO A 145 13.36 -8.17 6.56
CA PRO A 145 13.99 -7.08 7.31
C PRO A 145 14.84 -6.16 6.42
N SER A 146 15.11 -6.55 5.17
CA SER A 146 15.86 -5.72 4.22
C SER A 146 14.98 -4.70 3.48
N LYS A 147 13.66 -4.75 3.73
CA LYS A 147 12.65 -3.97 3.03
C LYS A 147 11.72 -3.21 3.97
N ARG A 148 11.15 -2.15 3.43
CA ARG A 148 10.14 -1.32 4.09
C ARG A 148 9.03 -0.98 3.10
N LEU A 149 7.86 -0.69 3.62
CA LEU A 149 6.65 -0.33 2.89
C LEU A 149 6.34 1.14 3.11
N PHE A 150 5.59 1.75 2.19
CA PHE A 150 4.94 3.03 2.39
C PHE A 150 3.65 3.08 1.57
N ALA A 151 2.71 3.89 2.02
CA ALA A 151 1.55 4.27 1.23
C ALA A 151 1.12 5.70 1.58
N VAL A 152 0.60 6.43 0.59
CA VAL A 152 0.03 7.76 0.77
C VAL A 152 -1.10 8.00 -0.21
N HIS A 153 -2.20 8.56 0.29
CA HIS A 153 -3.29 9.03 -0.54
C HIS A 153 -3.10 10.50 -0.85
N VAL A 154 -3.19 10.83 -2.12
CA VAL A 154 -3.01 12.18 -2.64
C VAL A 154 -4.30 12.59 -3.34
N PRO A 155 -4.99 13.64 -2.88
CA PRO A 155 -6.13 14.19 -3.60
C PRO A 155 -5.77 14.61 -5.03
N VAL A 156 -6.77 14.72 -5.89
CA VAL A 156 -6.66 14.95 -7.36
C VAL A 156 -5.76 16.14 -7.74
N ASP A 157 -5.55 17.10 -6.85
CA ASP A 157 -4.73 18.31 -7.05
C ASP A 157 -3.30 18.22 -6.46
N GLY A 158 -2.97 17.20 -5.67
CA GLY A 158 -1.76 17.23 -4.83
C GLY A 158 -0.45 16.86 -5.51
N LEU A 159 -0.43 15.86 -6.41
CA LEU A 159 0.81 15.29 -6.97
C LEU A 159 0.69 14.81 -8.43
N SER A 160 -0.28 15.29 -9.20
CA SER A 160 -0.54 14.86 -10.60
C SER A 160 0.60 15.07 -11.60
N ARG A 161 1.76 15.58 -11.16
CA ARG A 161 2.97 15.79 -11.97
C ARG A 161 4.26 15.30 -11.30
N VAL A 162 4.17 14.43 -10.28
CA VAL A 162 5.39 13.86 -9.69
C VAL A 162 6.06 12.97 -10.71
N HIS A 163 7.21 13.44 -11.21
CA HIS A 163 8.05 12.63 -12.06
C HIS A 163 8.58 11.44 -11.26
N PRO A 164 8.63 10.21 -11.81
CA PRO A 164 9.12 9.04 -11.07
C PRO A 164 10.50 9.26 -10.43
N ASN A 165 11.43 9.90 -11.14
CA ASN A 165 12.77 10.24 -10.61
C ASN A 165 12.77 11.23 -9.43
N ASP A 166 11.63 11.82 -9.10
CA ASP A 166 11.43 12.72 -7.96
C ASP A 166 10.87 12.00 -6.74
N ILE A 167 10.57 10.71 -6.87
CA ILE A 167 10.26 9.81 -5.76
C ILE A 167 11.58 9.27 -5.22
N VAL A 168 11.91 9.62 -3.98
CA VAL A 168 13.23 9.33 -3.39
C VAL A 168 13.13 8.74 -1.99
N ALA A 169 14.06 7.83 -1.68
CA ALA A 169 14.25 7.27 -0.35
C ALA A 169 15.20 8.15 0.47
N LEU A 170 14.82 8.49 1.69
CA LEU A 170 15.60 9.31 2.62
C LEU A 170 15.83 8.57 3.94
N ASP A 171 16.99 8.76 4.55
CA ASP A 171 17.25 8.27 5.91
C ASP A 171 16.60 9.16 6.98
N GLU A 172 16.78 8.80 8.26
CA GLU A 172 16.26 9.54 9.42
C GLU A 172 16.76 10.99 9.49
N ARG A 173 17.91 11.30 8.86
CA ARG A 173 18.50 12.63 8.80
C ARG A 173 18.09 13.40 7.53
N GLY A 174 17.23 12.81 6.71
CA GLY A 174 16.78 13.39 5.44
C GLY A 174 17.82 13.33 4.32
N ARG A 175 18.86 12.50 4.44
CA ARG A 175 19.88 12.32 3.39
C ARG A 175 19.35 11.40 2.31
N LEU A 176 19.67 11.72 1.05
CA LEU A 176 19.27 10.94 -0.12
C LEU A 176 19.96 9.58 -0.14
N LEU A 177 19.18 8.51 -0.05
CA LEU A 177 19.66 7.13 -0.18
C LEU A 177 19.60 6.66 -1.63
N GLY A 178 18.56 7.06 -2.36
CA GLY A 178 18.42 6.82 -3.79
C GLY A 178 17.02 7.14 -4.28
N ARG A 179 16.74 6.78 -5.53
CA ARG A 179 15.53 7.21 -6.23
C ARG A 179 14.76 6.03 -6.79
N GLN A 180 13.50 6.28 -7.14
CA GLN A 180 12.81 5.46 -8.11
C GLN A 180 13.40 5.76 -9.48
N HIS A 181 13.64 4.69 -10.24
CA HIS A 181 14.11 4.81 -11.61
C HIS A 181 12.92 4.59 -12.55
N TYR A 182 12.89 5.34 -13.64
CA TYR A 182 12.00 5.07 -14.76
C TYR A 182 12.80 4.37 -15.85
N ASN A 183 12.26 3.28 -16.41
CA ASN A 183 12.88 2.58 -17.54
C ASN A 183 12.61 3.39 -18.82
N ASP A 184 13.34 4.50 -18.99
CA ASP A 184 13.26 5.45 -20.11
C ASP A 184 13.92 4.96 -21.40
N GLY A 185 14.19 3.66 -21.50
CA GLY A 185 14.87 3.05 -22.64
C GLY A 185 16.40 3.15 -22.61
N LYS A 186 17.01 3.73 -21.56
CA LYS A 186 18.48 3.75 -21.39
C LYS A 186 19.06 2.58 -20.59
N GLY A 187 18.39 1.42 -20.66
CA GLY A 187 18.76 0.20 -19.94
C GLY A 187 17.98 0.05 -18.62
N GLY A 188 17.91 -1.19 -18.10
CA GLY A 188 17.04 -1.56 -16.96
C GLY A 188 17.36 -0.92 -15.60
N SER A 189 18.15 0.15 -15.58
CA SER A 189 18.64 0.85 -14.39
C SER A 189 19.13 2.25 -14.80
N GLY A 190 18.21 3.22 -14.92
CA GLY A 190 18.51 4.62 -15.25
C GLY A 190 19.65 5.23 -14.43
N GLU A 191 20.17 6.40 -14.85
CA GLU A 191 21.39 7.02 -14.30
C GLU A 191 21.37 7.15 -12.75
N TYR A 192 22.44 6.67 -12.12
CA TYR A 192 22.60 6.37 -10.69
C TYR A 192 22.79 7.61 -9.78
N ASP A 193 21.70 8.26 -9.35
CA ASP A 193 21.76 9.49 -8.54
C ASP A 193 21.49 9.31 -7.03
N GLY A 194 22.10 8.30 -6.40
CA GLY A 194 21.89 7.92 -4.98
C GLY A 194 23.09 7.26 -4.28
N LEU A 195 23.08 7.16 -2.94
CA LEU A 195 24.11 6.43 -2.17
C LEU A 195 24.03 4.92 -2.41
N TYR A 196 22.80 4.39 -2.45
CA TYR A 196 22.53 2.97 -2.72
C TYR A 196 22.79 2.66 -4.19
N ASP A 197 22.36 3.53 -5.10
CA ASP A 197 22.59 3.44 -6.55
C ASP A 197 24.10 3.38 -6.86
N ARG A 198 24.92 4.18 -6.16
CA ARG A 198 26.40 4.15 -6.27
C ARG A 198 27.05 2.87 -5.73
N ARG A 199 26.45 2.18 -4.74
CA ARG A 199 27.00 0.91 -4.22
C ARG A 199 26.89 -0.21 -5.25
N PHE A 200 25.81 -0.24 -6.04
CA PHE A 200 25.63 -1.23 -7.10
C PHE A 200 26.50 -0.94 -8.33
N ALA A 201 26.78 0.33 -8.63
CA ALA A 201 27.67 0.72 -9.72
C ALA A 201 29.13 0.25 -9.52
N LYS A 202 29.61 0.11 -8.27
CA LYS A 202 30.98 -0.34 -7.96
C LYS A 202 31.21 -1.86 -8.04
N ARG A 203 30.15 -2.65 -8.27
CA ARG A 203 30.21 -4.13 -8.28
C ARG A 203 30.15 -4.74 -9.69
N ARG A 204 30.25 -3.92 -10.73
CA ARG A 204 30.41 -4.34 -12.14
C ARG A 204 31.77 -3.87 -12.66
#